data_AF-A0A176RXE3-F1
#
_entry.id   AF-A0A176RXE3-F1
#
_cell.length_a   1.000
_cell.length_b   1.000
_cell.length_c   1.000
_cell.angle_alpha   90.00
_cell.angle_beta   90.00
_cell.angle_gamma   90.00
#
_symmetry.space_group_name_H-M   'P 1'
#
loop_
_entity.id
_entity.type
_entity.pdbx_description
1 polymer ?
#
loop_
_entity_poly.entity_id
_entity_poly.type
_entity_poly.pdbx_seq_one_letter_code
_entity_poly.pdbx_strand_id
1 'polypeptide(L)'
;SKLDEYDDEISKLILECDQNTDAVRQILYNKVFRQVIYETFMDIHKTAKENGCQYRDLYATLLIAAHKIVAGKHLVIAYWIGDGALALYKEKEYIKLLGENDSGEYAGQTRFLDKKAVDEQDIMSRIRFDCQDSMTALFLMTDGITDPIFDRDDNLRQLEYWDRFFHSDV
;
A
#
# COMPACT_ATOMS: atom_id res chain seq x y z
N SER A 1 -6.24 3.63 -18.25
CA SER A 1 -5.56 2.81 -17.23
C SER A 1 -6.41 1.58 -16.93
N LYS A 2 -5.88 0.49 -16.36
CA LYS A 2 -6.71 -0.67 -15.93
C LYS A 2 -7.84 -0.25 -14.98
N LEU A 3 -7.71 0.87 -14.28
CA LEU A 3 -8.76 1.39 -13.39
C LEU A 3 -9.94 2.00 -14.17
N ASP A 4 -9.70 2.56 -15.36
CA ASP A 4 -10.77 3.17 -16.17
C ASP A 4 -11.72 2.12 -16.77
N GLU A 5 -11.28 0.85 -16.87
CA GLU A 5 -12.13 -0.27 -17.27
C GLU A 5 -13.16 -0.65 -16.19
N TYR A 6 -13.00 -0.14 -14.96
CA TYR A 6 -13.83 -0.48 -13.80
C TYR A 6 -14.60 0.74 -13.25
N ASP A 7 -14.85 1.77 -14.07
CA ASP A 7 -15.41 3.06 -13.59
C ASP A 7 -16.76 2.97 -12.88
N ASP A 8 -17.66 2.11 -13.33
CA ASP A 8 -18.96 1.89 -12.67
C ASP A 8 -18.78 1.20 -11.30
N GLU A 9 -17.85 0.26 -11.22
CA GLU A 9 -17.54 -0.48 -9.99
C GLU A 9 -16.76 0.40 -9.00
N ILE A 10 -15.85 1.26 -9.49
CA ILE A 10 -15.16 2.29 -8.72
C ILE A 10 -16.15 3.33 -8.18
N SER A 11 -17.14 3.72 -8.98
CA SER A 11 -18.20 4.63 -8.53
C SER A 11 -19.05 3.99 -7.42
N LYS A 12 -19.35 2.69 -7.54
CA LYS A 12 -20.03 1.92 -6.50
C LYS A 12 -19.16 1.76 -5.23
N LEU A 13 -17.88 1.49 -5.39
CA LEU A 13 -16.87 1.44 -4.32
C LEU A 13 -16.91 2.73 -3.48
N ILE A 14 -17.04 3.89 -4.11
CA ILE A 14 -17.09 5.19 -3.40
C ILE A 14 -18.38 5.37 -2.62
N LEU A 15 -19.52 4.93 -3.17
CA LEU A 15 -20.80 4.95 -2.46
C LEU A 15 -20.81 3.99 -1.26
N GLU A 16 -20.04 2.90 -1.34
CA GLU A 16 -19.96 1.86 -0.31
C GLU A 16 -18.79 2.05 0.68
N CYS A 17 -17.78 2.87 0.36
CA CYS A 17 -16.62 3.14 1.23
C CYS A 17 -17.03 3.60 2.64
N ASP A 18 -18.14 4.34 2.72
CA ASP A 18 -18.67 4.86 3.99
C ASP A 18 -19.52 3.84 4.76
N GLN A 19 -19.83 2.66 4.18
CA GLN A 19 -20.87 1.75 4.72
C GLN A 19 -20.48 0.27 4.81
N ASN A 20 -19.64 -0.29 3.93
CA ASN A 20 -19.31 -1.72 3.94
C ASN A 20 -17.87 -2.02 3.51
N THR A 21 -16.97 -2.06 4.48
CA THR A 21 -15.53 -2.18 4.25
C THR A 21 -15.11 -3.53 3.64
N ASP A 22 -15.83 -4.62 3.93
CA ASP A 22 -15.42 -5.97 3.51
C ASP A 22 -15.86 -6.30 2.07
N ALA A 23 -17.05 -5.86 1.66
CA ALA A 23 -17.49 -6.00 0.27
C ALA A 23 -16.55 -5.25 -0.69
N VAL A 24 -16.15 -4.03 -0.30
CA VAL A 24 -15.15 -3.24 -1.01
C VAL A 24 -13.82 -3.98 -1.12
N ARG A 25 -13.29 -4.52 -0.01
CA ARG A 25 -12.04 -5.30 -0.04
C ARG A 25 -12.13 -6.50 -0.98
N GLN A 26 -13.24 -7.23 -0.97
CA GLN A 26 -13.42 -8.39 -1.84
C GLN A 26 -13.41 -8.02 -3.33
N ILE A 27 -14.03 -6.89 -3.68
CA ILE A 27 -13.99 -6.36 -5.06
C ILE A 27 -12.54 -6.00 -5.43
N LEU A 28 -11.85 -5.23 -4.58
CA LEU A 28 -10.47 -4.80 -4.83
C LEU A 28 -9.51 -6.00 -4.95
N TYR A 29 -9.68 -7.02 -4.11
CA TYR A 29 -8.93 -8.27 -4.22
C TYR A 29 -9.16 -8.94 -5.57
N ASN A 30 -10.42 -9.22 -5.92
CA ASN A 30 -10.76 -9.99 -7.12
C ASN A 30 -10.39 -9.27 -8.42
N LYS A 31 -10.52 -7.94 -8.45
CA LYS A 31 -10.41 -7.14 -9.67
C LYS A 31 -9.05 -6.48 -9.86
N VAL A 32 -8.37 -6.13 -8.76
CA VAL A 32 -7.15 -5.32 -8.80
C VAL A 32 -5.96 -6.12 -8.28
N PHE A 33 -5.99 -6.52 -7.02
CA PHE A 33 -4.78 -6.93 -6.32
C PHE A 33 -4.38 -8.40 -6.56
N ARG A 34 -5.34 -9.33 -6.63
CA ARG A 34 -5.05 -10.77 -6.74
C ARG A 34 -4.12 -11.08 -7.92
N GLN A 35 -4.43 -10.56 -9.10
CA GLN A 35 -3.63 -10.82 -10.30
C GLN A 35 -2.27 -10.13 -10.22
N VAL A 36 -2.23 -8.85 -9.85
CA VAL A 36 -0.98 -8.05 -9.79
C VAL A 36 0.01 -8.65 -8.80
N ILE A 37 -0.45 -9.06 -7.62
CA ILE A 37 0.40 -9.66 -6.58
C ILE A 37 0.90 -11.03 -7.04
N TYR A 38 0.02 -11.86 -7.61
CA TYR A 38 0.40 -13.17 -8.12
C TYR A 38 1.42 -13.07 -9.27
N GLU A 39 1.21 -12.17 -10.22
CA GLU A 39 2.13 -11.93 -11.34
C GLU A 39 3.50 -11.44 -10.82
N THR A 40 3.51 -10.47 -9.89
CA THR A 40 4.75 -9.98 -9.28
C THR A 40 5.52 -11.10 -8.58
N PHE A 41 4.83 -11.94 -7.81
CA PHE A 41 5.44 -13.11 -7.16
C PHE A 41 6.03 -14.11 -8.18
N MET A 42 5.31 -14.37 -9.27
CA MET A 42 5.77 -15.27 -10.34
C MET A 42 6.96 -14.67 -11.10
N ASP A 43 7.01 -13.35 -11.29
CA ASP A 43 8.10 -12.67 -11.95
C ASP A 43 9.40 -12.72 -11.14
N ILE A 44 9.33 -12.62 -9.80
CA ILE A 44 10.50 -12.85 -8.93
C ILE A 44 10.98 -14.29 -9.06
N HIS A 45 10.07 -15.27 -9.03
CA HIS A 45 10.42 -16.69 -9.22
C HIS A 45 11.07 -16.97 -10.57
N LYS A 46 10.54 -16.39 -11.65
CA LYS A 46 11.09 -16.49 -12.98
C LYS A 46 12.49 -15.85 -13.03
N THR A 47 12.64 -14.65 -12.48
CA THR A 47 13.92 -13.93 -12.41
C THR A 47 14.96 -14.74 -11.65
N ALA A 48 14.59 -15.35 -10.52
CA ALA A 48 15.50 -16.19 -9.74
C ALA A 48 16.00 -17.39 -10.57
N LYS A 49 15.08 -18.07 -11.27
CA LYS A 49 15.41 -19.20 -12.14
C LYS A 49 16.33 -18.80 -13.31
N GLU A 50 16.07 -17.66 -13.95
CA GLU A 50 16.85 -17.14 -15.06
C GLU A 50 18.27 -16.73 -14.65
N ASN A 51 18.44 -16.26 -13.40
CA ASN A 51 19.73 -15.86 -12.85
C ASN A 51 20.45 -16.97 -12.07
N GLY A 52 19.88 -18.18 -11.99
CA GLY A 52 20.47 -19.30 -11.27
C GLY A 52 20.60 -19.09 -9.75
N CYS A 53 19.82 -18.18 -9.17
CA CYS A 53 19.77 -17.92 -7.73
C CYS A 53 18.50 -18.49 -7.09
N GLN A 54 18.43 -18.43 -5.77
CA GLN A 54 17.23 -18.85 -5.03
C GLN A 54 16.25 -17.68 -4.92
N TYR A 55 14.95 -17.98 -4.81
CA TYR A 55 13.92 -16.96 -4.62
C TYR A 55 14.22 -16.03 -3.44
N ARG A 56 14.72 -16.59 -2.33
CA ARG A 56 15.10 -15.84 -1.12
C ARG A 56 16.19 -14.80 -1.35
N ASP A 57 16.99 -14.96 -2.40
CA ASP A 57 18.05 -14.03 -2.76
C ASP A 57 17.47 -12.78 -3.46
N LEU A 58 16.20 -12.83 -3.87
CA LEU A 58 15.44 -11.75 -4.49
C LEU A 58 14.22 -11.34 -3.65
N TYR A 59 14.25 -11.59 -2.34
CA TYR A 59 13.20 -11.12 -1.45
C TYR A 59 13.04 -9.59 -1.56
N ALA A 60 11.79 -9.16 -1.72
CA ALA A 60 11.44 -7.77 -1.93
C ALA A 60 10.20 -7.39 -1.12
N THR A 61 10.17 -6.15 -0.68
CA THR A 61 8.97 -5.47 -0.20
C THR A 61 8.14 -4.99 -1.39
N LEU A 62 6.85 -4.75 -1.20
CA LEU A 62 5.97 -4.28 -2.26
C LEU A 62 4.96 -3.27 -1.71
N LEU A 63 5.03 -2.05 -2.24
CA LEU A 63 4.08 -0.97 -2.02
C LEU A 63 3.34 -0.68 -3.33
N ILE A 64 2.01 -0.83 -3.32
CA ILE A 64 1.16 -0.51 -4.46
C ILE A 64 0.12 0.50 -4.00
N ALA A 65 -0.04 1.58 -4.76
CA ALA A 65 -1.19 2.47 -4.63
C ALA A 65 -1.75 2.85 -5.99
N ALA A 66 -3.05 3.14 -6.00
CA ALA A 66 -3.72 3.78 -7.11
C ALA A 66 -4.59 4.90 -6.57
N HIS A 67 -4.63 6.02 -7.31
CA HIS A 67 -5.40 7.21 -6.98
C HIS A 67 -6.26 7.61 -8.17
N LYS A 68 -7.53 7.93 -7.92
CA LYS A 68 -8.45 8.50 -8.90
C LYS A 68 -9.38 9.50 -8.24
N ILE A 69 -9.70 10.59 -8.94
CA ILE A 69 -10.76 11.50 -8.53
C ILE A 69 -12.07 11.03 -9.16
N VAL A 70 -13.10 10.81 -8.35
CA VAL A 70 -14.41 10.34 -8.80
C VAL A 70 -15.48 11.03 -7.97
N ALA A 71 -16.50 11.58 -8.66
CA ALA A 71 -17.55 12.40 -8.04
C ALA A 71 -17.00 13.53 -7.12
N GLY A 72 -15.84 14.09 -7.47
CA GLY A 72 -15.18 15.15 -6.70
C GLY A 72 -14.42 14.69 -5.45
N LYS A 73 -14.35 13.39 -5.17
CA LYS A 73 -13.58 12.82 -4.06
C LYS A 73 -12.33 12.11 -4.56
N HIS A 74 -11.28 12.12 -3.75
CA HIS A 74 -10.04 11.39 -3.96
C HIS A 74 -10.20 9.97 -3.42
N LEU A 75 -10.36 9.00 -4.33
CA LEU A 75 -10.29 7.58 -4.00
C LEU A 75 -8.83 7.13 -4.09
N VAL A 76 -8.36 6.52 -3.01
CA VAL A 76 -7.07 5.83 -2.96
C VAL A 76 -7.30 4.38 -2.59
N ILE A 77 -6.64 3.47 -3.31
CA ILE A 77 -6.56 2.05 -2.95
C ILE A 77 -5.09 1.66 -2.82
N ALA A 78 -4.78 0.76 -1.90
CA ALA A 78 -3.43 0.41 -1.56
C ALA A 78 -3.28 -1.06 -1.14
N TYR A 79 -2.09 -1.59 -1.39
CA TYR A 79 -1.60 -2.86 -0.87
C TYR A 79 -0.14 -2.68 -0.44
N TRP A 80 0.21 -3.27 0.69
CA TRP A 80 1.54 -3.15 1.29
C TRP A 80 1.95 -4.47 1.95
N ILE A 81 3.15 -4.95 1.58
CA ILE A 81 3.92 -5.93 2.35
C ILE A 81 5.37 -5.48 2.54
N GLY A 82 5.88 -5.61 3.77
CA GLY A 82 7.25 -5.25 4.17
C GLY A 82 7.36 -3.95 4.96
N ASP A 83 8.54 -3.36 4.96
CA ASP A 83 8.85 -2.13 5.71
C ASP A 83 8.81 -0.88 4.80
N GLY A 84 8.70 0.29 5.40
CA GLY A 84 8.53 1.57 4.70
C GLY A 84 7.25 2.29 5.13
N ALA A 85 6.67 3.09 4.25
CA ALA A 85 5.41 3.77 4.49
C ALA A 85 4.61 4.02 3.21
N LEU A 86 3.32 3.72 3.29
CA LEU A 86 2.31 4.16 2.32
C LEU A 86 1.31 5.05 3.05
N ALA A 87 1.21 6.33 2.67
CA ALA A 87 0.44 7.28 3.45
C ALA A 87 -0.31 8.33 2.63
N LEU A 88 -1.57 8.56 2.98
CA LEU A 88 -2.39 9.66 2.49
C LEU A 88 -2.26 10.85 3.44
N TYR A 89 -1.76 11.96 2.93
CA TYR A 89 -1.41 13.14 3.71
C TYR A 89 -2.22 14.37 3.28
N LYS A 90 -2.66 15.13 4.26
CA LYS A 90 -3.18 16.48 4.08
C LYS A 90 -2.50 17.43 5.07
N GLU A 91 -1.81 18.41 4.51
CA GLU A 91 -0.96 19.35 5.25
C GLU A 91 -1.69 19.97 6.44
N LYS A 92 -1.07 19.88 7.63
CA LYS A 92 -1.60 20.42 8.90
C LYS A 92 -2.97 19.90 9.31
N GLU A 93 -3.51 18.88 8.64
CA GLU A 93 -4.85 18.34 8.90
C GLU A 93 -4.80 16.87 9.31
N TYR A 94 -4.24 15.99 8.47
CA TYR A 94 -4.22 14.58 8.79
C TYR A 94 -3.10 13.80 8.06
N ILE A 95 -2.76 12.67 8.67
CA ILE A 95 -2.01 11.59 8.05
C ILE A 95 -2.78 10.29 8.24
N LYS A 96 -2.91 9.51 7.16
CA LYS A 96 -3.50 8.16 7.19
C LYS A 96 -2.52 7.17 6.58
N LEU A 97 -2.00 6.28 7.43
CA LEU A 97 -1.23 5.14 6.95
C LEU A 97 -2.15 4.14 6.26
N LEU A 98 -1.74 3.70 5.08
CA LEU A 98 -2.46 2.77 4.21
C LEU A 98 -1.81 1.38 4.25
N GLY A 99 -1.40 0.99 5.46
CA GLY A 99 -0.94 -0.34 5.86
C GLY A 99 -0.16 -0.23 7.17
N GLU A 100 0.54 -1.28 7.53
CA GLU A 100 1.31 -1.38 8.76
C GLU A 100 2.65 -2.03 8.44
N ASN A 101 3.72 -1.56 9.10
CA ASN A 101 5.02 -2.20 9.01
C ASN A 101 4.89 -3.65 9.49
N ASP A 102 5.47 -4.57 8.72
CA ASP A 102 5.50 -5.98 9.06
C ASP A 102 6.66 -6.33 10.01
N SER A 103 6.99 -5.43 10.95
CA SER A 103 7.94 -5.74 12.02
C SER A 103 7.33 -6.86 12.87
N GLY A 104 7.78 -8.12 12.70
CA GLY A 104 7.22 -9.28 13.40
C GLY A 104 7.22 -9.17 14.93
N GLU A 105 6.63 -10.15 15.63
CA GLU A 105 6.67 -10.27 17.12
C GLU A 105 8.10 -10.21 17.71
N TYR A 106 9.10 -10.41 16.86
CA TYR A 106 10.51 -10.15 17.13
C TYR A 106 10.95 -9.00 16.22
N ALA A 107 11.45 -7.92 16.83
CA ALA A 107 12.07 -6.81 16.09
C ALA A 107 13.11 -7.36 15.09
N GLY A 108 12.94 -7.03 13.81
CA GLY A 108 13.89 -7.39 12.74
C GLY A 108 13.48 -8.53 11.80
N GLN A 109 12.26 -9.06 11.86
CA GLN A 109 11.76 -9.98 10.83
C GLN A 109 10.86 -9.26 9.82
N THR A 110 11.46 -8.67 8.78
CA THR A 110 10.75 -8.10 7.63
C THR A 110 9.95 -9.19 6.91
N ARG A 111 8.67 -8.92 6.63
CA ARG A 111 7.88 -9.75 5.70
C ARG A 111 8.20 -9.35 4.27
N PHE A 112 8.51 -10.35 3.46
CA PHE A 112 8.72 -10.15 2.03
C PHE A 112 7.55 -10.71 1.25
N LEU A 113 7.42 -10.29 -0.02
CA LEU A 113 6.54 -10.95 -0.97
C LEU A 113 7.00 -12.41 -1.09
N ASP A 114 6.33 -13.33 -0.40
CA ASP A 114 6.65 -14.75 -0.34
C ASP A 114 5.41 -15.60 -0.69
N LYS A 115 5.51 -16.92 -0.52
CA LYS A 115 4.39 -17.81 -0.83
C LYS A 115 3.14 -17.55 0.02
N LYS A 116 3.28 -17.03 1.24
CA LYS A 116 2.12 -16.65 2.08
C LYS A 116 1.51 -15.34 1.58
N ALA A 117 2.32 -14.43 1.04
CA ALA A 117 1.85 -13.14 0.53
C ALA A 117 0.90 -13.24 -0.69
N VAL A 118 0.85 -14.40 -1.35
CA VAL A 118 -0.11 -14.68 -2.43
C VAL A 118 -1.36 -15.45 -1.97
N ASP A 119 -1.49 -15.71 -0.66
CA ASP A 119 -2.71 -16.29 -0.09
C ASP A 119 -3.85 -15.25 -0.07
N GLU A 120 -5.09 -15.72 -0.31
CA GLU A 120 -6.25 -14.84 -0.35
C GLU A 120 -6.46 -14.08 0.96
N GLN A 121 -6.32 -14.74 2.10
CA GLN A 121 -6.54 -14.11 3.41
C GLN A 121 -5.44 -13.08 3.69
N ASP A 122 -4.19 -13.40 3.36
CA ASP A 122 -3.06 -12.48 3.54
C ASP A 122 -3.24 -11.24 2.66
N ILE A 123 -3.55 -11.40 1.36
CA ILE A 123 -3.80 -10.28 0.46
C ILE A 123 -4.96 -9.43 0.97
N MET A 124 -6.11 -10.04 1.27
CA MET A 124 -7.30 -9.34 1.75
C MET A 124 -7.02 -8.52 3.01
N SER A 125 -6.23 -9.07 3.95
CA SER A 125 -5.87 -8.39 5.20
C SER A 125 -4.98 -7.15 4.99
N ARG A 126 -4.29 -7.07 3.84
CA ARG A 126 -3.35 -5.98 3.49
C ARG A 126 -3.96 -4.91 2.60
N ILE A 127 -5.13 -5.15 2.02
CA ILE A 127 -5.83 -4.15 1.21
C ILE A 127 -6.30 -3.01 2.12
N ARG A 128 -5.95 -1.80 1.74
CA ARG A 128 -6.44 -0.54 2.33
C ARG A 128 -7.04 0.31 1.22
N PHE A 129 -8.02 1.12 1.59
CA PHE A 129 -8.62 2.08 0.69
C PHE A 129 -9.15 3.23 1.52
N ASP A 130 -9.23 4.42 0.93
CA ASP A 130 -9.72 5.61 1.57
C ASP A 130 -10.33 6.57 0.54
N CYS A 131 -11.34 7.32 0.96
CA CYS A 131 -12.04 8.29 0.13
C CYS A 131 -12.09 9.63 0.87
N GLN A 132 -11.43 10.66 0.32
CA GLN A 132 -11.32 11.98 0.95
C GLN A 132 -11.83 13.09 0.04
N ASP A 133 -12.43 14.12 0.61
CA ASP A 133 -12.85 15.31 -0.17
C ASP A 133 -11.65 16.11 -0.70
N SER A 134 -10.49 16.00 -0.04
CA SER A 134 -9.25 16.68 -0.43
C SER A 134 -8.05 15.96 0.16
N MET A 135 -6.88 16.10 -0.46
CA MET A 135 -5.60 15.60 0.03
C MET A 135 -4.47 16.50 -0.49
N THR A 136 -3.32 16.50 0.19
CA THR A 136 -2.11 17.20 -0.26
C THR A 136 -1.20 16.27 -1.06
N ALA A 137 -0.94 15.07 -0.55
CA ALA A 137 -0.03 14.12 -1.20
C ALA A 137 -0.35 12.65 -0.86
N LEU A 138 0.09 11.75 -1.74
CA LEU A 138 0.16 10.31 -1.51
C LEU A 138 1.63 9.90 -1.52
N PHE A 139 2.14 9.41 -0.39
CA PHE A 139 3.53 8.99 -0.25
C PHE A 139 3.66 7.47 -0.32
N LEU A 140 4.61 7.01 -1.12
CA LEU A 140 5.09 5.61 -1.17
C LEU A 140 6.59 5.67 -0.95
N MET A 141 7.06 5.22 0.20
CA MET A 141 8.46 5.32 0.61
C MET A 141 8.93 3.96 1.12
N THR A 142 10.07 3.47 0.61
CA THR A 142 10.73 2.29 1.15
C THR A 142 11.40 2.60 2.49
N ASP A 143 11.73 1.57 3.26
CA ASP A 143 12.53 1.66 4.49
C ASP A 143 13.80 2.52 4.36
N GLY A 144 14.55 2.39 3.25
CA GLY A 144 15.72 3.23 2.98
C GLY A 144 15.46 4.74 2.89
N ILE A 145 14.20 5.16 2.72
CA ILE A 145 13.76 6.57 2.76
C ILE A 145 13.07 6.88 4.09
N THR A 146 12.26 5.96 4.63
CA THR A 146 11.57 6.23 5.89
C THR A 146 12.52 6.26 7.08
N ASP A 147 13.52 5.39 7.15
CA ASP A 147 14.39 5.27 8.31
C ASP A 147 15.20 6.56 8.60
N PRO A 148 15.76 7.27 7.59
CA PRO A 148 16.45 8.54 7.84
C PRO A 148 15.52 9.73 8.18
N ILE A 149 14.22 9.64 7.84
CA ILE A 149 13.26 10.74 8.01
C ILE A 149 12.43 10.56 9.29
N PHE A 150 12.05 9.31 9.58
CA PHE A 150 11.18 8.91 10.66
C PHE A 150 11.94 7.91 11.54
N ASP A 151 12.73 8.44 12.48
CA ASP A 151 13.62 7.66 13.38
C ASP A 151 12.97 6.46 14.11
N ARG A 152 11.63 6.42 14.19
CA ARG A 152 10.84 5.36 14.83
C ARG A 152 9.53 5.16 14.06
N ASP A 153 9.07 3.92 13.96
CA ASP A 153 7.79 3.55 13.33
C ASP A 153 6.59 4.34 13.90
N ASP A 154 6.61 4.63 15.20
CA ASP A 154 5.56 5.43 15.84
C ASP A 154 5.48 6.87 15.31
N ASN A 155 6.58 7.39 14.74
CA ASN A 155 6.59 8.71 14.12
C ASN A 155 5.84 8.72 12.78
N LEU A 156 5.74 7.58 12.08
CA LEU A 156 4.95 7.45 10.85
C LEU A 156 3.46 7.74 11.10
N ARG A 157 2.98 7.57 12.33
CA ARG A 157 1.59 7.84 12.73
C ARG A 157 1.36 9.28 13.21
N GLN A 158 2.39 10.11 13.27
CA GLN A 158 2.34 11.44 13.85
C GLN A 158 2.43 12.51 12.77
N LEU A 159 1.34 13.27 12.59
CA LEU A 159 1.23 14.32 11.57
C LEU A 159 2.40 15.33 11.61
N GLU A 160 2.88 15.67 12.80
CA GLU A 160 3.97 16.65 13.01
C GLU A 160 5.25 16.30 12.25
N TYR A 161 5.57 15.01 12.11
CA TYR A 161 6.76 14.55 11.38
C TYR A 161 6.56 14.67 9.87
N TRP A 162 5.35 14.38 9.39
CA TRP A 162 4.99 14.53 7.98
C TRP A 162 4.93 15.98 7.56
N ASP A 163 4.35 16.85 8.40
CA ASP A 163 4.38 18.30 8.17
C ASP A 163 5.82 18.80 8.09
N ARG A 164 6.69 18.37 9.02
CA ARG A 164 8.11 18.73 8.96
C ARG A 164 8.79 18.26 7.67
N PHE A 165 8.59 17.00 7.29
CA PHE A 165 9.15 16.42 6.08
C PHE A 165 8.65 17.13 4.82
N PHE A 166 7.35 17.40 4.71
CA PHE A 166 6.77 18.05 3.54
C PHE A 166 7.27 19.48 3.32
N HIS A 167 7.61 20.19 4.41
CA HIS A 167 8.14 21.55 4.35
C HIS A 167 9.67 21.61 4.40
N SER A 168 10.36 20.48 4.58
CA SER A 168 11.81 20.47 4.53
C SER A 168 12.28 20.56 3.08
N ASP A 169 13.17 21.51 2.81
CA ASP A 169 13.98 21.52 1.59
C ASP A 169 14.98 20.35 1.69
N VAL A 170 14.57 19.13 1.33
CA VAL A 170 15.52 18.04 1.09
C VAL A 170 16.25 18.30 -0.22
#